data_AF-A0A1Q5Q3C4-F1
#
_entry.id   AF-A0A1Q5Q3C4-F1
#
_cell.length_a   1.000
_cell.length_b   1.000
_cell.length_c   1.000
_cell.angle_alpha   90.00
_cell.angle_beta   90.00
_cell.angle_gamma   90.00
#
_symmetry.space_group_name_H-M   'P 1'
#
loop_
_entity.id
_entity.type
_entity.pdbx_description
1 polymer ?
#
loop_
_entity_poly.entity_id
_entity_poly.type
_entity_poly.pdbx_seq_one_letter_code
_entity_poly.pdbx_strand_id
1 'polypeptide(L)'
;MIYAGALAAQLVALGLPGPRAARQASQPRPALPRPADPPSRRVKLLRLAPAGSDKLVHVALFAAPTFAGLRAGLDPLLVVGSQLIAAPATELAQDTVVAGRGGNIRDVGADLLGVVLGAAAGAIAGRAK
;
A
#
# COMPACT_ATOMS: atom_id res chain seq x y z
N MET A 1 -4.10 -6.23 13.90
CA MET A 1 -3.44 -6.82 12.71
C MET A 1 -2.80 -5.79 11.75
N ILE A 2 -2.92 -4.47 11.97
CA ILE A 2 -2.31 -3.43 11.11
C ILE A 2 -0.77 -3.34 11.33
N TYR A 3 -0.29 -3.68 12.54
CA TYR A 3 1.13 -3.61 12.90
C TYR A 3 2.03 -4.63 12.18
N ALA A 4 1.50 -5.79 11.79
CA ALA A 4 2.32 -6.84 11.16
C ALA A 4 2.78 -6.45 9.74
N GLY A 5 1.95 -5.69 9.01
CA GLY A 5 2.29 -5.20 7.66
C GLY A 5 3.36 -4.09 7.69
N ALA A 6 3.25 -3.16 8.65
CA ALA A 6 4.23 -2.08 8.81
C ALA A 6 5.61 -2.60 9.24
N LEU A 7 5.64 -3.61 10.13
CA LEU A 7 6.89 -4.24 10.56
C LEU A 7 7.57 -5.03 9.42
N ALA A 8 6.80 -5.76 8.62
CA ALA A 8 7.33 -6.47 7.45
C ALA A 8 7.90 -5.50 6.40
N ALA A 9 7.25 -4.35 6.17
CA ALA A 9 7.74 -3.30 5.29
C ALA A 9 9.06 -2.67 5.81
N GLN A 10 9.18 -2.45 7.12
CA GLN A 10 10.42 -1.95 7.74
C GLN A 10 11.57 -2.96 7.67
N LEU A 11 11.29 -4.26 7.84
CA LEU A 11 12.32 -5.31 7.73
C LEU A 11 12.84 -5.47 6.30
N VAL A 12 11.96 -5.35 5.29
CA VAL A 12 12.38 -5.34 3.88
C VAL A 12 13.18 -4.07 3.54
N ALA A 13 12.80 -2.91 4.06
CA ALA A 13 13.56 -1.67 3.91
C ALA A 13 14.97 -1.74 4.55
N LEU A 14 15.17 -2.62 5.53
CA LEU A 14 16.45 -2.91 6.18
C LEU A 14 17.27 -4.01 5.46
N GLY A 15 16.84 -4.47 4.27
CA GLY A 15 17.57 -5.44 3.46
C GLY A 15 17.40 -6.90 3.88
N LEU A 16 16.44 -7.22 4.75
CA LEU A 16 16.15 -8.60 5.11
C LEU A 16 15.29 -9.27 4.02
N PRO A 17 15.64 -10.50 3.58
CA PRO A 17 14.94 -11.17 2.50
C PRO A 17 13.48 -11.45 2.84
N GLY A 18 12.57 -11.00 1.97
CA GLY A 18 11.14 -11.22 2.13
C GLY A 18 10.73 -12.70 1.94
N PRO A 19 9.61 -13.14 2.54
CA PRO A 19 9.17 -14.54 2.55
C PRO A 19 8.85 -15.14 1.16
N ARG A 20 8.74 -14.32 0.10
CA ARG A 20 8.56 -14.78 -1.29
C ARG A 20 9.80 -15.48 -1.84
N ALA A 21 10.99 -14.96 -1.57
CA ALA A 21 12.25 -15.52 -2.09
C ALA A 21 12.49 -16.94 -1.56
N ALA A 22 12.20 -17.16 -0.27
CA ALA A 22 12.28 -18.48 0.35
C ALA A 22 11.26 -19.48 -0.24
N ARG A 23 10.07 -19.00 -0.65
CA ARG A 23 8.97 -19.87 -1.10
C ARG A 23 9.09 -20.29 -2.57
N GLN A 24 9.68 -19.46 -3.44
CA GLN A 24 9.99 -19.84 -4.82
C GLN A 24 11.09 -20.92 -4.89
N ALA A 25 12.05 -20.90 -3.98
CA ALA A 25 13.10 -21.92 -3.90
C ALA A 25 12.58 -23.30 -3.46
N SER A 26 11.40 -23.39 -2.86
CA SER A 26 10.84 -24.63 -2.30
C SER A 26 9.70 -25.24 -3.12
N GLN A 27 9.30 -24.66 -4.26
CA GLN A 27 8.21 -25.24 -5.05
C GLN A 27 8.66 -26.50 -5.80
N PRO A 28 8.05 -27.68 -5.54
CA PRO A 28 8.34 -28.89 -6.32
C PRO A 28 7.88 -28.72 -7.77
N ARG A 29 8.63 -29.32 -8.70
CA ARG A 29 8.34 -29.36 -10.14
C ARG A 29 6.86 -29.74 -10.38
N PRO A 30 6.14 -29.03 -11.26
CA PRO A 30 4.72 -29.29 -11.48
C PRO A 30 4.51 -30.71 -12.01
N ALA A 31 3.64 -31.46 -11.34
CA ALA A 31 3.12 -32.73 -11.83
C ALA A 31 2.22 -32.51 -13.06
N LEU A 32 2.10 -33.54 -13.90
CA LEU A 32 1.33 -33.54 -15.14
C LEU A 32 -0.09 -32.96 -14.99
N PRO A 33 -0.63 -32.28 -16.02
CA PRO A 33 -1.90 -31.58 -15.95
C PRO A 33 -3.06 -32.55 -15.70
N ARG A 34 -3.86 -32.26 -14.65
CA ARG A 34 -5.16 -32.92 -14.42
C ARG A 34 -6.20 -32.38 -15.42
N PRO A 35 -7.20 -33.20 -15.81
CA PRO A 35 -8.30 -32.78 -16.68
C PRO A 35 -9.04 -31.56 -16.10
N ALA A 36 -9.44 -30.64 -16.98
CA ALA A 36 -9.91 -29.32 -16.61
C ALA A 36 -11.22 -29.35 -15.82
N ASP A 37 -11.19 -28.79 -14.60
CA ASP A 37 -12.40 -28.45 -13.84
C ASP A 37 -13.21 -27.37 -14.58
N PRO A 38 -14.56 -27.41 -14.55
CA PRO A 38 -15.39 -26.38 -15.16
C PRO A 38 -15.13 -25.01 -14.51
N PRO A 39 -15.18 -23.90 -15.28
CA PRO A 39 -14.83 -22.57 -14.80
C PRO A 39 -15.73 -22.15 -13.63
N SER A 40 -15.13 -22.04 -12.44
CA SER A 40 -15.82 -21.71 -11.20
C SER A 40 -16.45 -20.32 -11.27
N ARG A 41 -17.79 -20.28 -11.34
CA ARG A 41 -18.65 -19.08 -11.41
C ARG A 41 -18.45 -18.06 -10.27
N ARG A 42 -17.67 -18.41 -9.24
CA ARG A 42 -17.43 -17.59 -8.03
C ARG A 42 -16.43 -16.44 -8.22
N VAL A 43 -15.66 -16.41 -9.31
CA VAL A 43 -14.58 -15.40 -9.49
C VAL A 43 -15.09 -14.04 -10.01
N LYS A 44 -16.31 -13.96 -10.56
CA LYS A 44 -16.84 -12.72 -11.16
C LYS A 44 -17.33 -11.66 -10.16
N LEU A 45 -17.63 -12.03 -8.92
CA LEU A 45 -18.16 -11.09 -7.92
C LEU A 45 -17.12 -10.14 -7.32
N LEU A 46 -15.81 -10.44 -7.41
CA LEU A 46 -14.77 -9.65 -6.75
C LEU A 46 -14.19 -8.49 -7.59
N ARG A 47 -14.84 -8.13 -8.72
CA ARG A 47 -14.48 -6.98 -9.57
C ARG A 47 -15.67 -6.01 -9.72
N LEU A 48 -16.32 -5.65 -8.61
CA LEU A 48 -17.44 -4.71 -8.60
C LEU A 48 -17.03 -3.25 -8.41
N ALA A 49 -15.77 -3.00 -8.02
CA ALA A 49 -15.30 -1.64 -7.78
C ALA A 49 -15.13 -0.89 -9.12
N PRO A 50 -15.63 0.36 -9.24
CA PRO A 50 -15.42 1.18 -10.42
C PRO A 50 -13.93 1.30 -10.77
N ALA A 51 -13.62 1.38 -12.06
CA ALA A 51 -12.24 1.57 -12.50
C ALA A 51 -11.63 2.82 -11.85
N GLY A 52 -10.45 2.67 -11.22
CA GLY A 52 -9.74 3.78 -10.58
C GLY A 52 -10.20 4.11 -9.15
N SER A 53 -11.22 3.45 -8.61
CA SER A 53 -11.65 3.71 -7.22
C SER A 53 -10.57 3.34 -6.19
N ASP A 54 -9.69 2.41 -6.54
CA ASP A 54 -8.49 2.07 -5.77
C ASP A 54 -7.60 3.29 -5.53
N LYS A 55 -7.41 4.14 -6.55
CA LYS A 55 -6.57 5.34 -6.44
C LYS A 55 -7.16 6.37 -5.48
N LEU A 56 -8.48 6.48 -5.41
CA LEU A 56 -9.14 7.34 -4.42
C LEU A 56 -8.89 6.85 -2.99
N VAL A 57 -8.88 5.54 -2.78
CA VAL A 57 -8.57 4.94 -1.47
C VAL A 57 -7.11 5.23 -1.08
N HIS A 58 -6.17 5.09 -2.01
CA HIS A 58 -4.76 5.45 -1.81
C HIS A 58 -4.60 6.93 -1.40
N VAL A 59 -5.18 7.86 -2.16
CA VAL A 59 -5.19 9.29 -1.82
C VAL A 59 -5.76 9.51 -0.41
N ALA A 60 -6.90 8.92 -0.09
CA ALA A 60 -7.56 9.11 1.20
C ALA A 60 -6.72 8.55 2.37
N LEU A 61 -6.10 7.38 2.20
CA LEU A 61 -5.27 6.73 3.21
C LEU A 61 -4.02 7.53 3.56
N PHE A 62 -3.50 8.36 2.65
CA PHE A 62 -2.37 9.23 2.93
C PHE A 62 -2.78 10.65 3.32
N ALA A 63 -3.87 11.18 2.75
CA ALA A 63 -4.37 12.52 3.07
C ALA A 63 -4.88 12.62 4.52
N ALA A 64 -5.71 11.65 4.95
CA ALA A 64 -6.35 11.69 6.26
C ALA A 64 -5.35 11.71 7.44
N PRO A 65 -4.37 10.78 7.55
CA PRO A 65 -3.41 10.81 8.65
C PRO A 65 -2.47 12.01 8.56
N THR A 66 -2.08 12.45 7.36
CA THR A 66 -1.25 13.66 7.18
C THR A 66 -1.98 14.89 7.73
N PHE A 67 -3.23 15.09 7.32
CA PHE A 67 -4.07 16.17 7.81
C PHE A 67 -4.27 16.09 9.33
N ALA A 68 -4.64 14.92 9.84
CA ALA A 68 -4.90 14.72 11.26
C ALA A 68 -3.65 14.99 12.13
N GLY A 69 -2.49 14.50 11.72
CA GLY A 69 -1.23 14.72 12.44
C GLY A 69 -0.85 16.19 12.52
N LEU A 70 -0.94 16.91 11.39
CA LEU A 70 -0.71 18.36 11.36
C LEU A 70 -1.74 19.11 12.20
N ARG A 71 -3.01 18.69 12.15
CA ARG A 71 -4.09 19.37 12.88
C ARG A 71 -4.04 19.13 14.39
N ALA A 72 -3.43 18.03 14.80
CA ALA A 72 -3.05 17.71 16.18
C ALA A 72 -1.81 18.47 16.66
N GLY A 73 -1.15 19.26 15.79
CA GLY A 73 0.03 20.05 16.16
C GLY A 73 1.32 19.24 16.25
N LEU A 74 1.37 18.05 15.62
CA LEU A 74 2.60 17.30 15.51
C LEU A 74 3.59 18.01 14.58
N ASP A 75 4.88 17.70 14.74
CA ASP A 75 5.95 18.24 13.92
C ASP A 75 5.68 17.94 12.41
N PRO A 76 5.58 18.97 11.56
CA PRO A 76 5.28 18.79 10.14
C PRO A 76 6.32 17.95 9.39
N LEU A 77 7.60 18.05 9.76
CA LEU A 77 8.67 17.27 9.15
C LEU A 77 8.50 15.78 9.49
N LEU A 78 8.13 15.46 10.73
CA LEU A 78 7.86 14.07 11.12
C LEU A 78 6.61 13.51 10.43
N VAL A 79 5.52 14.28 10.39
CA VAL A 79 4.27 13.82 9.76
C VAL A 79 4.45 13.66 8.25
N VAL A 80 4.89 14.70 7.55
CA VAL A 80 5.03 14.66 6.09
C VAL A 80 6.18 13.73 5.68
N GLY A 81 7.32 13.81 6.37
CA GLY A 81 8.48 12.97 6.07
C GLY A 81 8.18 11.48 6.23
N SER A 82 7.52 11.07 7.32
CA SER A 82 7.14 9.67 7.50
C SER A 82 6.17 9.18 6.43
N GLN A 83 5.20 10.01 6.01
CA GLN A 83 4.24 9.66 4.97
C GLN A 83 4.88 9.60 3.58
N LEU A 84 5.83 10.47 3.27
CA LEU A 84 6.62 10.42 2.03
C LEU A 84 7.47 9.15 1.92
N ILE A 85 7.96 8.62 3.04
CA ILE A 85 8.67 7.34 3.09
C ILE A 85 7.67 6.17 2.97
N ALA A 86 6.52 6.27 3.66
CA ALA A 86 5.51 5.22 3.67
C ALA A 86 4.88 4.98 2.29
N ALA A 87 4.71 6.02 1.46
CA ALA A 87 4.15 5.90 0.11
C ALA A 87 4.90 4.85 -0.76
N PRO A 88 6.21 5.00 -1.05
CA PRO A 88 6.94 3.97 -1.79
C PRO A 88 7.17 2.68 -0.98
N ALA A 89 7.33 2.78 0.34
CA ALA A 89 7.63 1.60 1.17
C ALA A 89 6.46 0.60 1.21
N THR A 90 5.22 1.10 1.27
CA THR A 90 4.03 0.25 1.28
C THR A 90 3.83 -0.45 -0.05
N GLU A 91 4.13 0.20 -1.17
CA GLU A 91 4.05 -0.43 -2.50
C GLU A 91 5.12 -1.51 -2.68
N LEU A 92 6.35 -1.23 -2.26
CA LEU A 92 7.44 -2.21 -2.26
C LEU A 92 7.09 -3.41 -1.36
N ALA A 93 6.49 -3.16 -0.19
CA ALA A 93 6.04 -4.23 0.69
C ALA A 93 4.90 -5.06 0.06
N GLN A 94 3.97 -4.43 -0.65
CA GLN A 94 2.94 -5.16 -1.40
C GLN A 94 3.55 -6.05 -2.48
N ASP A 95 4.50 -5.53 -3.25
CA ASP A 95 5.19 -6.27 -4.32
C ASP A 95 6.02 -7.44 -3.80
N THR A 96 6.64 -7.29 -2.63
CA THR A 96 7.57 -8.30 -2.09
C THR A 96 6.92 -9.27 -1.10
N VAL A 97 5.87 -8.86 -0.39
CA VAL A 97 5.26 -9.64 0.71
C VAL A 97 3.89 -10.20 0.35
N VAL A 98 3.06 -9.47 -0.40
CA VAL A 98 1.66 -9.85 -0.61
C VAL A 98 1.53 -10.73 -1.86
N ALA A 99 1.41 -12.05 -1.64
CA ALA A 99 1.26 -13.04 -2.72
C ALA A 99 0.08 -12.70 -3.65
N GLY A 100 0.33 -12.72 -4.96
CA GLY A 100 -0.67 -12.40 -5.99
C GLY A 100 -0.94 -10.90 -6.17
N ARG A 101 -0.31 -10.03 -5.37
CA ARG A 101 -0.25 -8.58 -5.60
C ARG A 101 1.14 -8.21 -6.08
N GLY A 102 1.19 -7.32 -7.07
CA GLY A 102 2.41 -6.72 -7.60
C GLY A 102 2.36 -5.21 -7.39
N GLY A 103 3.54 -4.60 -7.34
CA GLY A 103 3.70 -3.17 -7.20
C GLY A 103 3.28 -2.40 -8.46
N ASN A 104 2.82 -1.17 -8.28
CA ASN A 104 2.33 -0.28 -9.32
C ASN A 104 2.73 1.16 -8.98
N ILE A 105 3.54 1.75 -9.85
CA ILE A 105 4.05 3.13 -9.66
C ILE A 105 2.93 4.17 -9.59
N ARG A 106 1.76 3.89 -10.18
CA ARG A 106 0.60 4.79 -10.11
C ARG A 106 -0.02 4.83 -8.72
N ASP A 107 0.14 3.78 -7.92
CA ASP A 107 -0.31 3.74 -6.53
C ASP A 107 0.57 4.66 -5.66
N VAL A 108 1.88 4.60 -5.83
CA VAL A 108 2.82 5.56 -5.21
C VAL A 108 2.45 7.00 -5.56
N GLY A 109 2.14 7.28 -6.83
CA GLY A 109 1.70 8.62 -7.25
C GLY A 109 0.42 9.09 -6.55
N ALA A 110 -0.56 8.18 -6.36
CA ALA A 110 -1.79 8.48 -5.64
C ALA A 110 -1.55 8.72 -4.14
N ASP A 111 -0.64 7.96 -3.53
CA ASP A 111 -0.25 8.13 -2.13
C ASP A 111 0.42 9.50 -1.90
N LEU A 112 1.38 9.87 -2.76
CA LEU A 112 2.05 11.17 -2.70
C LEU A 112 1.07 12.33 -2.90
N LEU A 113 0.12 12.19 -3.83
CA LEU A 113 -0.96 13.16 -3.99
C LEU A 113 -1.78 13.29 -2.70
N GLY A 114 -2.09 12.17 -2.04
CA GLY A 114 -2.73 12.17 -0.72
C GLY A 114 -1.95 12.98 0.32
N VAL A 115 -0.64 12.76 0.44
CA VAL A 115 0.22 13.52 1.36
C VAL A 115 0.16 15.02 1.08
N VAL A 116 0.29 15.42 -0.19
CA VAL A 116 0.23 16.84 -0.60
C VAL A 116 -1.12 17.46 -0.25
N LEU A 117 -2.23 16.77 -0.56
CA LEU A 117 -3.58 17.27 -0.26
C LEU A 117 -3.83 17.38 1.25
N GLY A 118 -3.41 16.39 2.03
CA GLY A 118 -3.52 16.40 3.49
C GLY A 118 -2.70 17.54 4.12
N ALA A 119 -1.49 17.77 3.62
CA ALA A 119 -0.62 18.87 4.06
C ALA A 119 -1.21 20.24 3.71
N ALA A 120 -1.70 20.42 2.48
CA ALA A 120 -2.35 21.64 2.04
C ALA A 120 -3.60 21.96 2.88
N ALA A 121 -4.46 20.96 3.12
CA ALA A 121 -5.63 21.11 3.99
C ALA A 121 -5.23 21.49 5.42
N GLY A 122 -4.17 20.89 5.96
CA GLY A 122 -3.64 21.20 7.29
C GLY A 122 -3.14 22.65 7.39
N ALA A 123 -2.40 23.11 6.38
CA ALA A 123 -1.89 24.47 6.29
C ALA A 123 -3.02 25.51 6.18
N ILE A 124 -4.04 25.25 5.34
CA ILE A 124 -5.21 26.13 5.20
C ILE A 124 -5.98 26.22 6.52
N ALA A 125 -6.24 25.08 7.18
CA ALA A 125 -6.95 25.04 8.46
C ALA A 125 -6.15 25.68 9.62
N GLY A 126 -4.82 25.70 9.53
CA GLY A 126 -3.96 26.37 10.50
C GLY A 126 -3.94 27.88 10.36
N ARG A 127 -4.05 28.41 9.13
CA ARG A 127 -4.10 29.85 8.84
C ARG A 127 -5.43 30.52 9.20
N ALA A 128 -6.50 29.73 9.35
CA ALA A 128 -7.83 30.22 9.71
C ALA A 128 -8.03 30.43 11.23
N LYS A 129 -6.98 30.22 12.03
CA LYS A 129 -6.94 30.50 13.47
C LYS A 129 -6.16 31.78 13.71
#